data_AF-A0A7V8WWT2-F1
#
_entry.id   AF-A0A7V8WWT2-F1
#
_cell.length_a   1.000
_cell.length_b   1.000
_cell.length_c   1.000
_cell.angle_alpha   90.00
_cell.angle_beta   90.00
_cell.angle_gamma   90.00
#
_symmetry.space_group_name_H-M   'P 1'
#
loop_
_entity.id
_entity.type
_entity.pdbx_description
1 polymer ?
#
loop_
_entity_poly.entity_id
_entity_poly.type
_entity_poly.pdbx_seq_one_letter_code
_entity_poly.pdbx_strand_id
1 'polypeptide(L)'
;MELVKWLRLQWDRALGGVAMGLGVLLLVVGWIEVSSTEFVAAQIPYVVSAGLGGLVALMLGGTLWLSADLRDEWRVLDRIDQKLAEGDELVEALEGRLAELEERVAASPAQPANGSVTAPRRRAGTAGGSHS
;
A
#
# COMPACT_ATOMS: atom_id res chain seq x y z
N MET A 1 4.28 2.12 28.29
CA MET A 1 3.12 2.88 27.77
C MET A 1 2.95 2.70 26.26
N GLU A 2 4.05 2.70 25.48
CA GLU A 2 4.07 2.37 24.04
C GLU A 2 3.56 0.95 23.74
N LEU A 3 4.04 -0.06 24.48
CA LEU A 3 3.65 -1.47 24.28
C LEU A 3 2.14 -1.71 24.44
N VAL A 4 1.49 -1.06 25.41
CA VAL A 4 0.05 -1.20 25.69
C VAL A 4 -0.79 -0.47 24.64
N LYS A 5 -0.30 0.65 24.09
CA LYS A 5 -0.93 1.34 22.94
C LYS A 5 -0.80 0.52 21.66
N TRP A 6 0.36 -0.08 21.43
CA TRP A 6 0.60 -0.98 20.30
C TRP A 6 -0.27 -2.24 20.40
N LEU A 7 -0.32 -2.87 21.58
CA LEU A 7 -1.24 -3.98 21.85
C LEU A 7 -2.68 -3.53 21.62
N ARG A 8 -3.09 -2.34 22.11
CA ARG A 8 -4.41 -1.72 21.85
C ARG A 8 -4.75 -1.56 20.37
N LEU A 9 -3.79 -1.14 19.54
CA LEU A 9 -3.98 -0.98 18.11
C LEU A 9 -4.06 -2.31 17.35
N GLN A 10 -3.38 -3.36 17.82
CA GLN A 10 -3.29 -4.67 17.18
C GLN A 10 -3.78 -5.82 18.07
N TRP A 11 -4.82 -5.60 18.90
CA TRP A 11 -5.32 -6.62 19.84
C TRP A 11 -5.64 -7.92 19.14
N ASP A 12 -6.20 -7.85 17.94
CA ASP A 12 -6.62 -9.02 17.18
C ASP A 12 -5.43 -9.91 16.78
N ARG A 13 -4.33 -9.27 16.33
CA ARG A 13 -3.11 -9.97 15.92
C ARG A 13 -2.35 -10.52 17.12
N ALA A 14 -2.31 -9.76 18.22
CA ALA A 14 -1.74 -10.23 19.48
C ALA A 14 -2.54 -11.40 20.06
N LEU A 15 -3.88 -11.32 20.05
CA LEU A 15 -4.78 -12.38 20.51
C LEU A 15 -4.64 -13.64 19.64
N GLY A 16 -4.58 -13.48 18.32
CA GLY A 16 -4.34 -14.57 17.37
C GLY A 16 -3.00 -15.26 17.61
N GLY A 17 -1.92 -14.48 17.75
CA GLY A 17 -0.58 -15.01 18.04
C GLY A 17 -0.49 -15.73 19.39
N VAL A 18 -1.12 -15.19 20.44
CA VAL A 18 -1.19 -15.82 21.77
C VAL A 18 -1.99 -17.12 21.70
N ALA A 19 -3.14 -17.13 21.02
CA ALA A 19 -3.96 -18.33 20.85
C ALA A 19 -3.21 -19.42 20.07
N MET A 20 -2.48 -19.05 19.00
CA MET A 20 -1.61 -19.97 18.27
C MET A 20 -0.51 -20.55 19.16
N GLY A 21 0.20 -19.69 19.91
CA GLY A 21 1.26 -20.12 20.83
C GLY A 21 0.74 -21.07 21.91
N LEU A 22 -0.42 -20.78 22.50
CA LEU A 22 -1.09 -21.66 23.46
C LEU A 22 -1.52 -22.98 22.82
N GLY A 23 -2.02 -22.96 21.59
CA GLY A 23 -2.38 -24.18 20.85
C GLY A 23 -1.16 -25.09 20.62
N VAL A 24 -0.04 -24.52 20.17
CA VAL A 24 1.23 -25.28 20.03
C VAL A 24 1.68 -25.83 21.39
N LEU A 25 1.63 -25.03 22.44
CA LEU A 25 2.02 -25.44 23.78
C LEU A 25 1.17 -26.62 24.28
N LEU A 26 -0.14 -26.57 24.09
CA LEU A 26 -1.05 -27.67 24.44
C LEU A 26 -0.69 -28.96 23.71
N LEU A 27 -0.39 -28.89 22.40
CA LEU A 27 0.02 -30.07 21.65
C LEU A 27 1.33 -30.67 22.15
N VAL A 28 2.32 -29.83 22.47
CA VAL A 28 3.62 -30.29 23.02
C VAL A 28 3.44 -30.92 24.40
N VAL A 29 2.68 -30.29 25.29
CA VAL A 29 2.41 -30.83 26.63
C VAL A 29 1.63 -32.15 26.52
N GLY A 30 0.61 -32.19 25.66
CA GLY A 30 -0.17 -33.40 25.39
C GLY A 30 0.69 -34.55 24.86
N TRP A 31 1.63 -34.26 23.95
CA TRP A 31 2.59 -35.24 23.45
C TRP A 31 3.46 -35.81 24.57
N ILE A 32 3.99 -34.95 25.45
CA ILE A 32 4.84 -35.38 26.57
C ILE A 32 4.05 -36.30 27.51
N GLU A 33 2.85 -35.90 27.92
CA GLU A 33 1.98 -36.69 28.81
C GLU A 33 1.65 -38.07 28.21
N VAL A 34 1.24 -38.10 26.94
CA VAL A 34 0.95 -39.35 26.20
C VAL A 34 2.19 -40.25 26.12
N SER A 35 3.37 -39.67 25.82
CA SER A 35 4.63 -40.42 25.71
C SER A 35 5.13 -40.98 27.04
N SER A 36 4.74 -40.37 28.16
CA SER A 36 5.11 -40.81 29.51
C SER A 36 4.17 -41.87 30.09
N THR A 37 3.01 -42.10 29.47
CA THR A 37 1.95 -42.96 30.01
C THR A 37 2.03 -44.38 29.45
N GLU A 38 2.33 -45.35 30.32
CA GLU A 38 2.52 -46.77 29.94
C GLU A 38 1.19 -47.48 29.59
N PHE A 39 0.08 -47.06 30.22
CA PHE A 39 -1.25 -47.61 29.96
C PHE A 39 -1.95 -46.88 28.81
N VAL A 40 -2.15 -47.57 27.69
CA VAL A 40 -2.81 -47.03 26.48
C VAL A 40 -4.20 -46.44 26.79
N ALA A 41 -4.98 -47.05 27.69
CA ALA A 41 -6.29 -46.54 28.07
C ALA A 41 -6.23 -45.15 28.73
N ALA A 42 -5.15 -44.85 29.46
CA ALA A 42 -4.92 -43.56 30.09
C ALA A 42 -4.40 -42.49 29.10
N GLN A 43 -3.96 -42.87 27.90
CA GLN A 43 -3.51 -41.92 26.86
C GLN A 43 -4.69 -41.19 26.19
N ILE A 44 -5.86 -41.83 26.05
CA ILE A 44 -7.00 -41.26 25.33
C ILE A 44 -7.49 -39.93 25.92
N PRO A 45 -7.64 -39.77 27.26
CA PRO A 45 -7.99 -38.48 27.85
C PRO A 45 -7.01 -37.35 27.53
N TYR A 46 -5.70 -37.63 27.48
CA TYR A 46 -4.68 -36.63 27.13
C TYR A 46 -4.76 -36.24 25.66
N VAL A 47 -4.91 -37.23 24.76
CA VAL A 47 -5.08 -36.96 23.32
C VAL A 47 -6.33 -36.13 23.07
N VAL A 48 -7.45 -36.45 23.72
CA VAL A 48 -8.70 -35.71 23.56
C VAL A 48 -8.57 -34.29 24.10
N SER A 49 -8.09 -34.11 25.33
CA SER A 49 -8.02 -32.78 25.96
C SER A 49 -6.97 -31.86 25.31
N ALA A 50 -5.72 -32.33 25.21
CA ALA A 50 -4.62 -31.54 24.67
C ALA A 50 -4.67 -31.44 23.14
N GLY A 51 -5.09 -32.52 22.45
CA GLY A 51 -5.21 -32.56 21.00
C GLY A 51 -6.37 -31.72 20.48
N LEU A 52 -7.61 -31.97 20.92
CA LEU A 52 -8.76 -31.15 20.49
C LEU A 52 -8.64 -29.70 21.01
N GLY A 53 -8.22 -29.53 22.27
CA GLY A 53 -8.02 -28.19 22.84
C GLY A 53 -6.96 -27.40 22.08
N GLY A 54 -5.82 -28.02 21.79
CA GLY A 54 -4.75 -27.43 20.98
C GLY A 54 -5.20 -27.11 19.57
N LEU A 55 -5.91 -28.02 18.91
CA LEU A 55 -6.42 -27.80 17.55
C LEU A 55 -7.42 -26.65 17.48
N VAL A 56 -8.37 -26.58 18.41
CA VAL A 56 -9.33 -25.47 18.48
C VAL A 56 -8.62 -24.15 18.72
N ALA A 57 -7.64 -24.11 19.63
CA ALA A 57 -6.84 -22.91 19.88
C ALA A 57 -6.05 -22.45 18.64
N LEU A 58 -5.46 -23.39 17.90
CA LEU A 58 -4.78 -23.10 16.63
C LEU A 58 -5.74 -22.57 15.56
N MET A 59 -6.91 -23.18 15.41
CA MET A 59 -7.91 -22.77 14.42
C MET A 59 -8.46 -21.36 14.72
N LEU A 60 -8.75 -21.07 15.99
CA LEU A 60 -9.17 -19.74 16.43
C LEU A 60 -8.06 -18.73 16.24
N GLY A 61 -6.84 -19.06 16.65
CA GLY A 61 -5.67 -18.20 16.47
C GLY A 61 -5.40 -17.88 15.01
N GLY A 62 -5.49 -18.87 14.12
CA GLY A 62 -5.34 -18.71 12.67
C GLY A 62 -6.46 -17.88 12.05
N THR A 63 -7.71 -18.07 12.49
CA THR A 63 -8.85 -17.29 11.99
C THR A 63 -8.75 -15.82 12.41
N LEU A 64 -8.37 -15.55 13.66
CA LEU A 64 -8.13 -14.19 14.15
C LEU A 64 -6.97 -13.53 13.40
N TRP A 65 -5.87 -14.26 13.21
CA TRP A 65 -4.72 -13.77 12.46
C TRP A 65 -5.09 -13.42 11.02
N LEU A 66 -5.80 -14.31 10.32
CA LEU A 66 -6.24 -14.07 8.94
C LEU A 66 -7.23 -12.90 8.86
N SER A 67 -8.15 -12.79 9.82
CA SER A 67 -9.08 -11.66 9.88
C SER A 67 -8.36 -10.33 10.08
N ALA A 68 -7.30 -10.32 10.89
CA ALA A 68 -6.47 -9.14 11.07
C ALA A 68 -5.73 -8.77 9.78
N ASP A 69 -5.18 -9.75 9.07
CA ASP A 69 -4.47 -9.55 7.81
C ASP A 69 -5.39 -8.98 6.72
N LEU A 70 -6.60 -9.53 6.57
CA LEU A 70 -7.60 -9.03 5.63
C LEU A 70 -8.04 -7.59 5.96
N ARG A 71 -8.19 -7.25 7.25
CA ARG A 71 -8.49 -5.87 7.65
C ARG A 71 -7.34 -4.91 7.32
N ASP A 72 -6.10 -5.37 7.42
CA ASP A 72 -4.93 -4.58 7.04
C ASP A 72 -4.92 -4.34 5.52
N GLU A 73 -5.24 -5.36 4.71
CA GLU A 73 -5.36 -5.26 3.25
C GLU A 73 -6.48 -4.30 2.80
N TRP A 74 -7.65 -4.35 3.44
CA TRP A 74 -8.74 -3.42 3.11
C TRP A 74 -8.34 -1.96 3.33
N ARG A 75 -7.59 -1.65 4.39
CA ARG A 75 -7.05 -0.29 4.59
C ARG A 75 -6.05 0.11 3.51
N VAL A 76 -5.38 -0.85 2.88
CA VAL A 76 -4.50 -0.57 1.73
C VAL A 76 -5.35 -0.26 0.50
N LEU A 77 -6.39 -1.06 0.23
CA LEU A 77 -7.31 -0.83 -0.88
C LEU A 77 -8.00 0.53 -0.78
N ASP A 78 -8.54 0.89 0.39
CA ASP A 78 -9.19 2.19 0.61
C ASP A 78 -8.25 3.36 0.28
N ARG A 79 -6.95 3.23 0.59
CA ARG A 79 -5.94 4.26 0.27
C ARG A 79 -5.62 4.32 -1.21
N ILE A 80 -5.71 3.21 -1.93
CA ILE A 80 -5.52 3.18 -3.39
C ILE A 80 -6.73 3.84 -4.05
N ASP A 81 -7.94 3.47 -3.64
CA ASP A 81 -9.18 4.03 -4.16
C ASP A 81 -9.23 5.55 -3.95
N GLN A 82 -8.82 6.04 -2.77
CA GLN A 82 -8.73 7.48 -2.51
C GLN A 82 -7.76 8.19 -3.47
N LYS A 83 -6.59 7.61 -3.74
CA LYS A 83 -5.61 8.20 -4.66
C LYS A 83 -6.06 8.17 -6.12
N LEU A 84 -6.83 7.15 -6.50
CA LEU A 84 -7.43 7.08 -7.82
C LEU A 84 -8.50 8.17 -7.99
N ALA A 85 -9.36 8.36 -6.99
CA ALA A 85 -10.35 9.43 -6.98
C ALA A 85 -9.70 10.83 -7.07
N GLU A 86 -8.64 11.08 -6.28
CA GLU A 86 -7.86 12.33 -6.38
C GLU A 86 -7.22 12.50 -7.77
N GLY A 87 -6.77 11.41 -8.39
CA GLY A 87 -6.22 11.41 -9.74
C GLY A 87 -7.27 11.77 -10.80
N ASP A 88 -8.47 11.19 -10.71
CA ASP A 88 -9.58 11.46 -11.61
C ASP A 88 -10.02 12.94 -11.53
N GLU A 89 -10.11 13.50 -10.31
CA GLU A 89 -10.40 14.93 -10.11
C GLU A 89 -9.33 15.85 -10.75
N LEU A 90 -8.06 15.48 -10.64
CA LEU A 90 -6.96 16.24 -11.26
C LEU A 90 -7.01 16.18 -12.78
N VAL A 91 -7.37 15.03 -13.35
CA VAL A 91 -7.55 14.85 -14.80
C VAL A 91 -8.70 15.72 -15.29
N GLU A 92 -9.87 15.66 -14.63
CA GLU A 92 -11.02 16.50 -14.97
C GLU A 92 -10.68 18.00 -14.89
N ALA A 93 -9.94 18.41 -13.85
CA ALA A 93 -9.48 19.79 -13.72
C ALA A 93 -8.51 20.21 -14.83
N LEU A 94 -7.61 19.31 -15.27
CA LEU A 94 -6.70 19.57 -16.39
C LEU A 94 -7.46 19.68 -17.72
N GLU A 95 -8.43 18.80 -17.97
CA GLU A 95 -9.28 18.83 -19.16
C GLU A 95 -10.07 20.14 -19.23
N GLY A 96 -10.67 20.58 -18.11
CA GLY A 96 -11.35 21.88 -18.02
C GLY A 96 -10.42 23.05 -18.34
N ARG A 97 -9.20 23.06 -17.79
CA ARG A 97 -8.21 24.10 -18.07
C ARG A 97 -7.72 24.08 -19.52
N LEU A 98 -7.59 22.91 -20.13
CA LEU A 98 -7.24 22.77 -21.54
C LEU A 98 -8.34 23.36 -22.42
N ALA A 99 -9.61 23.05 -22.16
CA ALA A 99 -10.74 23.61 -22.89
C ALA A 99 -10.82 25.14 -22.77
N GLU A 100 -10.60 25.69 -21.57
CA GLU A 100 -10.51 27.15 -21.36
C GLU A 100 -9.36 27.78 -22.17
N LEU A 101 -8.19 27.13 -22.21
CA LEU A 101 -7.05 27.63 -22.98
C LEU A 101 -7.33 27.59 -24.49
N GLU A 102 -7.96 26.53 -24.98
CA GLU A 102 -8.38 26.42 -26.38
C GLU A 102 -9.37 27.54 -26.76
N GLU A 103 -10.37 27.81 -25.93
CA GLU A 103 -11.32 28.91 -26.14
C GLU A 103 -10.61 30.26 -26.14
N ARG A 104 -9.69 30.50 -25.19
CA ARG A 104 -8.90 31.74 -25.13
C ARG A 104 -8.00 31.93 -26.35
N VAL A 105 -7.43 30.85 -26.88
CA VAL A 105 -6.63 30.89 -28.11
C VAL A 105 -7.52 31.19 -29.31
N ALA A 106 -8.71 30.58 -29.41
CA ALA A 106 -9.66 30.82 -30.49
C ALA A 106 -10.26 32.23 -30.46
N ALA A 107 -10.53 32.76 -29.26
CA ALA A 107 -11.04 34.12 -29.05
C ALA A 107 -9.95 35.20 -29.12
N SER A 108 -8.67 34.81 -29.17
CA SER A 108 -7.57 35.74 -29.39
C SER A 108 -7.63 36.24 -30.83
N PRO A 109 -7.93 37.53 -31.08
CA PRO A 109 -7.87 38.06 -32.43
C PRO A 109 -6.45 37.85 -32.93
N ALA A 110 -6.29 37.20 -34.09
CA ALA A 110 -5.01 36.92 -34.72
C ALA A 110 -4.12 38.18 -34.61
N GLN A 111 -3.25 38.21 -33.60
CA GLN A 111 -2.35 39.31 -33.41
C GLN A 111 -1.41 39.20 -34.60
N PRO A 112 -1.43 40.15 -35.55
CA PRO A 112 -0.61 40.03 -36.73
C PRO A 112 0.81 39.86 -36.24
N ALA A 113 1.44 38.77 -36.65
CA ALA A 113 2.81 38.46 -36.32
C ALA A 113 3.63 39.71 -36.60
N ASN A 114 3.99 40.44 -35.55
CA ASN A 114 4.82 41.63 -35.64
C ASN A 114 6.26 41.14 -35.81
N GLY A 115 6.47 40.43 -36.93
CA GLY A 115 7.74 39.95 -37.42
C GLY A 115 8.54 41.12 -37.92
N SER A 116 8.92 42.02 -37.01
CA SER A 116 10.15 42.78 -37.16
C SER A 116 11.30 41.89 -36.69
N VAL A 117 11.50 40.75 -37.36
CA VAL A 117 12.81 40.12 -37.40
C VAL A 117 13.71 41.13 -38.10
N THR A 118 14.44 41.88 -37.28
CA THR A 118 15.41 42.86 -37.71
C THR A 118 16.46 42.12 -38.54
N ALA A 119 16.40 42.29 -39.85
CA ALA A 119 17.38 41.76 -40.78
C ALA A 119 18.79 42.23 -40.36
N PRO A 120 19.79 41.33 -40.29
CA PRO A 120 21.14 41.74 -39.93
C PRO A 120 21.70 42.63 -41.05
N ARG A 121 21.97 43.89 -40.72
CA ARG A 121 22.57 44.88 -41.62
C ARG A 121 23.99 44.43 -41.98
N ARG A 122 24.12 43.77 -43.14
CA ARG A 122 25.40 43.35 -43.73
C ARG A 122 26.27 44.58 -43.95
N ARG A 123 27.26 44.77 -43.06
CA ARG A 123 28.30 45.80 -43.16
C ARG A 123 29.14 45.49 -44.40
N ALA A 124 28.96 46.26 -45.46
CA ALA A 124 29.88 46.29 -46.59
C ALA A 124 31.17 46.94 -46.11
N GLY A 125 32.18 46.12 -45.83
CA GLY A 125 33.53 46.52 -45.50
C GLY A 125 34.51 45.93 -46.50
N THR A 126 35.17 46.84 -47.23
CA THR A 126 36.58 46.76 -47.66
C THR A 126 36.98 45.69 -48.67
N ALA A 127 37.11 46.10 -49.94
CA ALA A 127 38.23 45.71 -50.79
C ALA A 127 38.36 46.68 -51.98
N GLY A 128 39.56 47.24 -52.18
CA GLY A 128 39.97 47.79 -53.48
C GLY A 128 40.55 49.20 -53.41
N GLY A 129 41.88 49.32 -53.45
CA GLY A 129 42.55 50.62 -53.60
C GLY A 129 44.06 50.56 -53.45
N SER A 130 44.74 49.76 -54.27
CA SER A 130 46.18 49.84 -54.54
C SER A 130 46.48 50.99 -55.50
N HIS A 131 47.49 51.81 -55.23
CA HIS A 131 48.36 52.54 -56.18
C HIS A 131 49.44 53.23 -55.33
N SER A 132 50.69 52.75 -55.36
CA SER A 132 51.80 53.18 -56.23
C SER A 132 52.72 54.15 -55.49
#